data_AF-A0A151MC62-F1
#
_entry.id   AF-A0A151MC62-F1
#
_cell.length_a   1.000
_cell.length_b   1.000
_cell.length_c   1.000
_cell.angle_alpha   90.00
_cell.angle_beta   90.00
_cell.angle_gamma   90.00
#
_symmetry.space_group_name_H-M   'P 1'
#
loop_
_entity.id
_entity.type
_entity.pdbx_description
1 polymer ?
#
loop_
_entity_poly.entity_id
_entity_poly.type
_entity_poly.pdbx_seq_one_letter_code
_entity_poly.pdbx_strand_id
1 'polypeptide(L)'
;MQLAAMATADILGQNLQVLTQILASQQQMMDHQQDLLRHSLASYKMLKMTRDDDPEAYIEAFECHTLMTGLDKGYWVSQLRELVVGKAQATYRAVQRDNAQDYKRVKVAILYRLEINLEHYRWLLRAKKGPEGEKWPRVLLQLLRDLLDKWTDASETVVGVILPQEE
;
A
#
# COMPACT_ATOMS: atom_id res chain seq x y z
N MET A 1 31.39 -57.36 0.72
CA MET A 1 31.42 -55.90 0.42
C MET A 1 30.31 -55.43 -0.52
N GLN A 2 29.95 -56.16 -1.59
CA GLN A 2 28.94 -55.72 -2.57
C GLN A 2 27.51 -55.51 -2.04
N LEU A 3 27.06 -56.32 -1.08
CA LEU A 3 25.67 -56.27 -0.58
C LEU A 3 25.37 -55.00 0.24
N ALA A 4 26.38 -54.47 0.95
CA ALA A 4 26.27 -53.21 1.69
C ALA A 4 26.21 -52.00 0.75
N ALA A 5 26.93 -52.05 -0.39
CA ALA A 5 26.92 -51.00 -1.41
C ALA A 5 25.59 -50.92 -2.17
N MET A 6 24.94 -52.07 -2.44
CA MET A 6 23.60 -52.10 -3.04
C MET A 6 22.54 -51.51 -2.09
N ALA A 7 22.61 -51.81 -0.80
CA ALA A 7 21.69 -51.24 0.18
C ALA A 7 21.84 -49.71 0.32
N THR A 8 23.07 -49.19 0.21
CA THR A 8 23.29 -47.73 0.27
C THR A 8 22.79 -47.02 -0.98
N ALA A 9 22.97 -47.61 -2.17
CA ALA A 9 22.44 -47.07 -3.42
C ALA A 9 20.90 -47.02 -3.42
N ASP A 10 20.26 -48.05 -2.86
CA ASP A 10 18.80 -48.16 -2.77
C ASP A 10 18.20 -47.11 -1.82
N ILE A 11 18.84 -46.89 -0.66
CA ILE A 11 18.48 -45.82 0.29
C ILE A 11 18.63 -44.43 -0.35
N LEU A 12 19.69 -44.23 -1.14
CA LEU A 12 19.94 -42.96 -1.81
C LEU A 12 18.86 -42.67 -2.88
N GLY A 13 18.45 -43.70 -3.63
CA GLY A 13 17.35 -43.61 -4.60
C GLY A 13 16.01 -43.28 -3.93
N GLN A 14 15.70 -43.94 -2.82
CA GLN A 14 14.50 -43.66 -2.03
C GLN A 14 14.47 -42.23 -1.48
N ASN A 15 15.61 -41.74 -0.97
CA ASN A 15 15.71 -40.36 -0.48
C ASN A 15 15.53 -39.33 -1.60
N LEU A 16 16.11 -39.56 -2.78
CA LEU A 16 15.92 -38.70 -3.95
C LEU A 16 14.44 -38.65 -4.37
N GLN A 17 13.75 -39.79 -4.33
CA GLN A 17 12.34 -39.86 -4.68
C GLN A 17 11.46 -39.11 -3.66
N VAL A 18 11.74 -39.25 -2.37
CA VAL A 18 11.03 -38.51 -1.31
C VAL A 18 11.24 -37.00 -1.46
N LEU A 19 12.46 -36.55 -1.72
CA LEU A 19 12.76 -35.13 -1.94
C LEU A 19 12.03 -34.58 -3.17
N THR A 20 11.95 -35.35 -4.25
CA THR A 20 11.21 -34.97 -5.45
C THR A 20 9.72 -34.81 -5.15
N GLN A 21 9.14 -35.73 -4.37
CA GLN A 21 7.73 -35.68 -3.97
C GLN A 21 7.42 -34.47 -3.06
N ILE A 22 8.33 -34.14 -2.14
CA ILE A 22 8.22 -32.95 -1.29
C ILE A 22 8.26 -31.69 -2.15
N LEU A 23 9.19 -31.61 -3.11
CA LEU A 23 9.33 -30.44 -3.98
C LEU A 23 8.07 -30.23 -4.84
N ALA A 24 7.55 -31.31 -5.42
CA ALA A 24 6.31 -31.27 -6.21
C ALA A 24 5.10 -30.85 -5.37
N SER A 25 5.02 -31.34 -4.13
CA SER A 25 3.92 -30.99 -3.21
C SER A 25 3.98 -29.52 -2.77
N GLN A 26 5.18 -28.98 -2.54
CA GLN A 26 5.35 -27.56 -2.25
C GLN A 26 5.03 -26.67 -3.45
N GLN A 27 5.40 -27.08 -4.65
CA GLN A 27 5.05 -26.36 -5.87
C GLN A 27 3.52 -26.31 -6.06
N GLN A 28 2.83 -27.46 -5.93
CA GLN A 28 1.38 -27.50 -5.99
C GLN A 28 0.71 -26.63 -4.92
N MET A 29 1.26 -26.62 -3.70
CA MET A 29 0.73 -25.76 -2.62
C MET A 29 0.86 -24.28 -3.00
N MET A 30 2.02 -23.84 -3.52
CA MET A 30 2.20 -22.46 -3.98
C MET A 30 1.28 -22.11 -5.14
N ASP A 31 1.15 -22.98 -6.13
CA ASP A 31 0.29 -22.76 -7.30
C ASP A 31 -1.17 -22.64 -6.85
N HIS A 32 -1.62 -23.51 -5.94
CA HIS A 32 -2.96 -23.45 -5.38
C HIS A 32 -3.21 -22.18 -4.55
N GLN A 33 -2.22 -21.74 -3.76
CA GLN A 33 -2.30 -20.47 -3.04
C GLN A 33 -2.36 -19.27 -4.00
N GLN A 34 -1.57 -19.28 -5.07
CA GLN A 34 -1.64 -18.25 -6.10
C GLN A 34 -2.98 -18.25 -6.82
N ASP A 35 -3.54 -19.42 -7.14
CA ASP A 35 -4.85 -19.53 -7.76
C ASP A 35 -5.97 -19.07 -6.82
N LEU A 36 -5.93 -19.43 -5.54
CA LEU A 36 -6.86 -18.92 -4.53
C LEU A 36 -6.79 -17.39 -4.42
N LEU A 37 -5.58 -16.83 -4.42
CA LEU A 37 -5.37 -15.39 -4.45
C LEU A 37 -5.95 -14.79 -5.74
N ARG A 38 -5.65 -15.35 -6.91
CA ARG A 38 -6.19 -14.91 -8.21
C ARG A 38 -7.71 -14.96 -8.26
N HIS A 39 -8.33 -16.03 -7.75
CA HIS A 39 -9.78 -16.19 -7.73
C HIS A 39 -10.47 -15.23 -6.74
N SER A 40 -9.89 -15.01 -5.56
CA SER A 40 -10.39 -13.98 -4.64
C SER A 40 -10.26 -12.57 -5.23
N LEU A 41 -9.15 -12.29 -5.93
CA LEU A 41 -8.88 -11.03 -6.62
C LEU A 41 -9.83 -10.78 -7.79
N ALA A 42 -10.13 -11.80 -8.60
CA ALA A 42 -11.06 -11.69 -9.74
C ALA A 42 -12.50 -11.40 -9.30
N SER A 43 -12.85 -11.74 -8.05
CA SER A 43 -14.17 -11.50 -7.47
C SER A 43 -14.25 -10.21 -6.64
N TYR A 44 -13.10 -9.65 -6.23
CA TYR A 44 -13.03 -8.51 -5.31
C TYR A 44 -13.14 -7.18 -6.06
N LYS A 45 -14.36 -6.78 -6.43
CA LYS A 45 -14.62 -5.39 -6.81
C LYS A 45 -14.55 -4.52 -5.56
N MET A 46 -13.71 -3.48 -5.57
CA MET A 46 -13.65 -2.55 -4.44
C MET A 46 -15.01 -1.89 -4.20
N LEU A 47 -15.44 -1.90 -2.93
CA LEU A 47 -16.70 -1.28 -2.53
C LEU A 47 -16.60 0.24 -2.59
N LYS A 48 -17.69 0.89 -3.00
CA LYS A 48 -17.79 2.35 -3.03
C LYS A 48 -17.68 2.93 -1.62
N MET A 49 -16.97 4.05 -1.49
CA MET A 49 -16.81 4.77 -0.24
C MET A 49 -18.17 5.19 0.33
N THR A 50 -18.34 5.02 1.63
CA THR A 50 -19.48 5.53 2.40
C THR A 50 -19.16 6.91 2.99
N ARG A 51 -20.13 7.54 3.65
CA ARG A 51 -19.89 8.83 4.33
C ARG A 51 -19.14 8.66 5.65
N ASP A 52 -19.13 7.46 6.20
CA ASP A 52 -18.55 7.12 7.50
C ASP A 52 -17.13 6.55 7.37
N ASP A 53 -16.71 6.21 6.15
CA ASP A 53 -15.37 5.70 5.88
C ASP A 53 -14.31 6.79 6.09
N ASP A 54 -13.19 6.41 6.71
CA ASP A 54 -12.01 7.26 6.77
C ASP A 54 -11.40 7.42 5.36
N PRO A 55 -11.22 8.65 4.86
CA PRO A 55 -10.75 8.85 3.50
C PRO A 55 -9.30 8.44 3.25
N GLU A 56 -8.43 8.51 4.26
CA GLU A 56 -7.03 8.13 4.12
C GLU A 56 -6.92 6.61 3.99
N ALA A 57 -7.52 5.88 4.95
CA ALA A 57 -7.58 4.43 4.92
C ALA A 57 -8.26 3.89 3.66
N TYR A 58 -9.31 4.57 3.18
CA TYR A 58 -9.99 4.20 1.94
C TYR A 58 -9.07 4.37 0.71
N ILE A 59 -8.32 5.48 0.63
CA ILE A 59 -7.37 5.71 -0.48
C ILE A 59 -6.21 4.70 -0.43
N GLU A 60 -5.69 4.36 0.75
CA GLU A 60 -4.67 3.31 0.90
C GLU A 60 -5.20 1.94 0.47
N ALA A 61 -6.42 1.58 0.87
CA ALA A 61 -7.07 0.35 0.43
C ALA A 61 -7.26 0.32 -1.10
N PHE A 62 -7.56 1.47 -1.72
CA PHE A 62 -7.62 1.61 -3.17
C PHE A 62 -6.25 1.39 -3.85
N GLU A 63 -5.18 1.97 -3.31
CA GLU A 63 -3.83 1.77 -3.85
C GLU A 63 -3.41 0.29 -3.76
N CYS A 64 -3.66 -0.36 -2.63
CA CYS A 64 -3.45 -1.80 -2.49
C CYS A 64 -4.27 -2.60 -3.51
N HIS A 65 -5.57 -2.28 -3.66
CA HIS A 65 -6.45 -2.96 -4.60
C HIS A 65 -6.00 -2.82 -6.06
N THR A 66 -5.57 -1.63 -6.47
CA THR A 66 -5.11 -1.36 -7.84
C THR A 66 -3.77 -2.02 -8.15
N LEU A 67 -2.85 -2.07 -7.18
CA LEU A 67 -1.61 -2.85 -7.29
C LEU A 67 -1.89 -4.34 -7.42
N MET A 68 -2.81 -4.86 -6.60
CA MET A 68 -3.18 -6.28 -6.59
C MET A 68 -3.88 -6.73 -7.88
N THR A 69 -4.70 -5.85 -8.48
CA THR A 69 -5.41 -6.13 -9.74
C THR A 69 -4.61 -5.81 -10.99
N GLY A 70 -3.42 -5.21 -10.83
CA GLY A 70 -2.59 -4.77 -11.96
C GLY A 70 -3.25 -3.66 -12.78
N LEU A 71 -4.13 -2.86 -12.17
CA LEU A 71 -4.80 -1.76 -12.85
C LEU A 71 -3.74 -0.76 -13.33
N ASP A 72 -3.77 -0.42 -14.62
CA ASP A 72 -2.89 0.58 -15.18
C ASP A 72 -3.11 1.96 -14.52
N LYS A 73 -2.00 2.63 -14.20
CA LYS A 73 -2.00 3.91 -13.45
C LYS A 73 -2.78 5.01 -14.17
N GLY A 74 -2.87 4.98 -15.50
CA GLY A 74 -3.69 5.92 -16.27
C GLY A 74 -5.19 5.84 -15.95
N TYR A 75 -5.66 4.70 -15.44
CA TYR A 75 -7.07 4.51 -15.07
C TYR A 75 -7.37 4.73 -13.59
N TRP A 76 -6.34 4.85 -12.73
CA TRP A 76 -6.54 4.98 -11.28
C TRP A 76 -7.43 6.17 -10.93
N VAL A 77 -7.20 7.31 -11.59
CA VAL A 77 -7.97 8.53 -11.38
C VAL A 77 -9.45 8.34 -11.74
N SER A 78 -9.71 7.69 -12.87
CA SER A 78 -11.07 7.43 -13.36
C SER A 78 -11.83 6.45 -12.44
N GLN A 79 -11.13 5.41 -11.96
CA GLN A 79 -11.69 4.45 -11.01
C GLN A 79 -11.95 5.08 -9.63
N LEU A 80 -10.97 5.81 -9.09
CA LEU A 80 -11.11 6.47 -7.79
C LEU A 80 -12.31 7.43 -7.79
N ARG A 81 -12.53 8.19 -8.87
CA ARG A 81 -13.68 9.09 -9.03
C ARG A 81 -15.03 8.38 -8.86
N GLU A 82 -15.16 7.16 -9.35
CA GLU A 82 -16.40 6.38 -9.29
C GLU A 82 -16.66 5.83 -7.88
N LEU A 83 -15.57 5.59 -7.15
CA LEU A 83 -15.54 4.98 -5.83
C LEU A 83 -15.68 5.99 -4.69
N VAL A 84 -15.15 7.20 -4.83
CA VAL A 84 -15.25 8.23 -3.78
C VAL A 84 -16.58 8.98 -3.81
N VAL A 85 -17.05 9.44 -2.63
CA VAL A 85 -18.32 10.17 -2.48
C VAL A 85 -18.15 11.48 -1.70
N GLY A 86 -19.22 12.29 -1.67
CA GLY A 86 -19.29 13.48 -0.82
C GLY A 86 -18.20 14.51 -1.11
N LYS A 87 -17.53 14.97 -0.05
CA LYS A 87 -16.47 15.98 -0.14
C LYS A 87 -15.28 15.53 -1.00
N ALA A 88 -14.99 14.22 -1.04
CA ALA A 88 -13.90 13.64 -1.83
C ALA A 88 -14.19 13.79 -3.32
N GLN A 89 -15.42 13.45 -3.71
CA GLN A 89 -15.91 13.60 -5.08
C GLN A 89 -16.03 15.06 -5.50
N ALA A 90 -16.49 15.95 -4.60
CA ALA A 90 -16.56 17.39 -4.86
C ALA A 90 -15.16 17.98 -5.08
N THR A 91 -14.16 17.51 -4.32
CA THR A 91 -12.76 17.90 -4.47
C THR A 91 -12.19 17.46 -5.81
N TYR A 92 -12.41 16.20 -6.19
CA TYR A 92 -12.03 15.70 -7.50
C TYR A 92 -12.53 16.63 -8.63
N ARG A 93 -13.83 16.97 -8.61
CA ARG A 93 -14.43 17.83 -9.65
C ARG A 93 -13.80 19.22 -9.71
N ALA A 94 -13.36 19.76 -8.58
CA ALA A 94 -12.65 21.03 -8.53
C ALA A 94 -11.25 20.93 -9.17
N VAL A 95 -10.50 19.87 -8.86
CA VAL A 95 -9.16 19.61 -9.41
C VAL A 95 -9.20 19.29 -10.90
N GLN A 96 -10.29 18.67 -11.39
CA GLN A 96 -10.46 18.30 -12.80
C GLN A 96 -10.45 19.50 -13.76
N ARG A 97 -10.86 20.69 -13.31
CA ARG A 97 -10.78 21.90 -14.14
C ARG A 97 -9.34 22.34 -14.42
N ASP A 98 -8.37 21.87 -13.63
CA ASP A 98 -6.97 22.31 -13.66
C ASP A 98 -5.99 21.20 -14.11
N ASN A 99 -6.47 20.21 -14.90
CA ASN A 99 -5.69 19.12 -15.53
C ASN A 99 -5.48 17.85 -14.64
N ALA A 100 -6.56 17.08 -14.38
CA ALA A 100 -6.56 15.91 -13.48
C ALA A 100 -6.24 14.56 -14.14
N GLN A 101 -5.06 14.41 -14.76
CA GLN A 101 -4.54 13.07 -15.12
C GLN A 101 -3.55 12.52 -14.07
N ASP A 102 -3.08 13.36 -13.16
CA ASP A 102 -2.11 12.99 -12.13
C ASP A 102 -2.82 12.50 -10.86
N TYR A 103 -2.79 11.19 -10.63
CA TYR A 103 -3.31 10.55 -9.42
C TYR A 103 -2.73 11.15 -8.13
N LYS A 104 -1.43 11.48 -8.11
CA LYS A 104 -0.76 12.02 -6.93
C LYS A 104 -1.34 13.38 -6.55
N ARG A 105 -1.60 14.24 -7.53
CA ARG A 105 -2.26 15.54 -7.31
C ARG A 105 -3.69 15.37 -6.80
N VAL A 106 -4.44 14.44 -7.38
CA VAL A 106 -5.82 14.15 -6.95
C VAL A 106 -5.85 13.63 -5.51
N LYS A 107 -4.98 12.68 -5.15
CA LYS A 107 -4.83 12.17 -3.78
C LYS A 107 -4.53 13.30 -2.80
N VAL A 108 -3.51 14.12 -3.07
CA VAL A 108 -3.12 15.25 -2.20
C VAL A 108 -4.28 16.24 -2.04
N ALA A 109 -4.94 16.61 -3.13
CA ALA A 109 -6.05 17.56 -3.06
C ALA A 109 -7.24 17.01 -2.29
N ILE A 110 -7.60 15.73 -2.51
CA ILE A 110 -8.66 15.04 -1.79
C ILE A 110 -8.33 15.01 -0.29
N LEU A 111 -7.13 14.55 0.09
CA LEU A 111 -6.71 14.51 1.50
C LEU A 111 -6.67 15.89 2.15
N TYR A 112 -6.20 16.91 1.42
CA TYR A 112 -6.15 18.29 1.89
C TYR A 112 -7.55 18.88 2.14
N ARG A 113 -8.49 18.71 1.20
CA ARG A 113 -9.85 19.24 1.31
C ARG A 113 -10.78 18.40 2.20
N LEU A 114 -10.50 17.10 2.33
CA LEU A 114 -11.22 16.21 3.23
C LEU A 114 -10.82 16.38 4.68
N GLU A 115 -9.82 17.22 4.95
CA GLU A 115 -9.51 17.58 6.31
C GLU A 115 -9.04 16.35 7.13
N ILE A 116 -7.92 15.76 6.70
CA ILE A 116 -6.77 15.71 7.64
C ILE A 116 -6.44 17.18 7.94
N ASN A 117 -7.30 17.81 8.73
CA ASN A 117 -7.26 19.23 8.98
C ASN A 117 -6.01 19.45 9.82
N LEU A 118 -5.11 20.35 9.41
CA LEU A 118 -4.07 20.80 10.32
C LEU A 118 -4.69 21.25 11.65
N GLU A 119 -5.93 21.74 11.68
CA GLU A 119 -6.69 22.00 12.91
C GLU A 119 -7.15 20.74 13.65
N HIS A 120 -7.42 19.61 12.98
CA HIS A 120 -7.70 18.33 13.66
C HIS A 120 -6.45 17.83 14.38
N TYR A 121 -5.29 17.87 13.72
CA TYR A 121 -4.01 17.53 14.36
C TYR A 121 -3.57 18.58 15.39
N ARG A 122 -3.76 19.88 15.14
CA ARG A 122 -3.50 20.95 16.14
C ARG A 122 -4.45 20.86 17.32
N TRP A 123 -5.70 20.46 17.11
CA TRP A 123 -6.67 20.22 18.17
C TRP A 123 -6.28 18.98 18.98
N LEU A 124 -5.91 17.87 18.34
CA LEU A 124 -5.43 16.66 19.03
C LEU A 124 -4.15 16.96 19.85
N LEU A 125 -3.25 17.77 19.29
CA LEU A 125 -2.04 18.26 19.94
C LEU A 125 -2.34 19.18 21.14
N ARG A 126 -3.31 20.09 21.00
CA ARG A 126 -3.76 20.99 22.09
C ARG A 126 -4.55 20.25 23.16
N ALA A 127 -5.39 19.27 22.79
CA ALA A 127 -6.23 18.50 23.69
C ALA A 127 -5.44 17.47 24.51
N LYS A 128 -4.29 16.99 24.00
CA LYS A 128 -3.35 16.12 24.72
C LYS A 128 -2.32 16.88 25.55
N LYS A 129 -2.25 18.22 25.43
CA LYS A 129 -1.51 19.08 26.35
C LYS A 129 -2.34 19.25 27.62
N GLY A 130 -2.32 18.25 28.50
CA GLY A 130 -2.79 18.39 29.87
C GLY A 130 -2.05 19.52 30.60
N PRO A 131 -2.53 19.97 31.78
CA PRO A 131 -1.90 21.03 32.55
C PRO A 131 -0.43 20.69 32.76
N GLU A 132 0.44 21.67 32.50
CA GLU A 132 1.90 21.64 32.55
C GLU A 132 2.52 20.48 33.34
N GLY A 133 3.11 19.50 32.64
CA GLY A 133 4.05 18.57 33.26
C GLY A 133 4.18 17.18 32.64
N GLU A 134 3.23 16.72 31.84
CA GLU A 134 3.26 15.33 31.37
C GLU A 134 4.07 15.15 30.07
N LYS A 135 5.09 14.30 30.19
CA LYS A 135 5.98 13.89 29.09
C LYS A 135 5.14 13.39 27.91
N TRP A 136 5.44 13.92 26.73
CA TRP A 136 4.90 13.50 25.46
C TRP A 136 4.82 11.96 25.36
N PRO A 137 3.64 11.38 25.09
CA PRO A 137 3.54 9.97 24.79
C PRO A 137 4.45 9.68 23.58
N ARG A 138 5.38 8.72 23.73
CA ARG A 138 6.37 8.38 22.68
C ARG A 138 5.75 8.19 21.30
N VAL A 139 4.51 7.68 21.27
CA VAL A 139 3.71 7.46 20.07
C VAL A 139 3.47 8.75 19.27
N LEU A 140 3.26 9.90 19.94
CA LEU A 140 3.05 11.19 19.27
C LEU A 140 4.35 11.78 18.74
N LEU A 141 5.45 11.62 19.47
CA LEU A 141 6.79 11.99 18.99
C LEU A 141 7.21 11.12 17.80
N GLN A 142 6.85 9.84 17.82
CA GLN A 142 7.11 8.92 16.73
C GLN A 142 6.30 9.31 15.48
N LEU A 143 5.00 9.58 15.62
CA LEU A 143 4.16 10.02 14.50
C LEU A 143 4.66 11.32 13.86
N LEU A 144 5.08 12.29 14.68
CA LEU A 144 5.65 13.54 14.18
C LEU A 144 6.99 13.32 13.47
N ARG A 145 7.81 12.39 13.94
CA ARG A 145 9.07 12.02 13.29
C ARG A 145 8.81 11.32 11.96
N ASP A 146 7.90 10.36 11.93
CA ASP A 146 7.55 9.61 10.72
C ASP A 146 6.95 10.53 9.63
N LEU A 147 6.16 11.54 10.03
CA LEU A 147 5.65 12.57 9.12
C LEU A 147 6.75 13.49 8.59
N LEU A 148 7.74 13.82 9.41
CA LEU A 148 8.88 14.64 9.02
C LEU A 148 9.79 13.90 8.04
N ASP A 149 10.09 12.64 8.33
CA ASP A 149 10.93 11.77 7.49
C ASP A 149 10.29 11.56 6.10
N LYS A 150 8.97 11.32 6.06
CA LYS A 150 8.20 11.28 4.80
C LYS A 150 8.27 12.60 4.01
N TRP A 151 8.39 13.74 4.68
CA TRP A 151 8.50 15.05 4.05
C TRP A 151 9.89 15.31 3.48
N THR A 152 10.94 14.86 4.17
CA THR A 152 12.32 14.99 3.70
C THR A 152 12.61 14.08 2.51
N ASP A 153 12.13 12.84 2.51
CA ASP A 153 12.27 11.90 1.39
C ASP A 153 11.57 12.42 0.11
N ALA A 154 10.40 13.06 0.30
CA ALA A 154 9.67 13.70 -0.79
C ALA A 154 10.39 14.93 -1.37
N SER A 155 11.20 15.63 -0.56
CA SER A 155 11.97 16.80 -0.99
C SER A 155 13.28 16.45 -1.70
N GLU A 156 13.91 15.33 -1.33
CA GLU A 156 15.17 14.87 -1.92
C GLU A 156 14.95 14.32 -3.35
N THR A 157 13.79 13.70 -3.59
CA THR A 157 13.37 13.20 -4.91
C THR A 157 13.18 14.35 -5.93
N VAL A 158 12.88 15.57 -5.48
CA VAL A 158 12.67 16.73 -6.35
C VAL A 158 13.99 17.43 -6.70
N VAL A 159 14.99 17.38 -5.82
CA VAL A 159 16.30 18.03 -6.05
C VAL A 159 17.17 17.23 -7.03
N GLY A 160 17.03 15.90 -7.08
CA GLY A 160 17.78 15.04 -8.01
C GLY A 160 17.39 15.12 -9.49
N VAL A 161 16.26 15.75 -9.83
CA VAL A 161 15.74 15.82 -11.21
C VAL A 161 16.08 17.15 -11.92
N ILE A 162 16.63 18.14 -11.21
CA ILE A 162 16.78 19.53 -11.71
C ILE A 162 18.23 19.92 -12.06
N LEU A 163 19.21 19.01 -12.04
CA LEU A 163 20.56 19.30 -12.54
C LEU A 163 20.84 18.55 -13.85
N PRO A 164 20.72 19.16 -15.04
CA PRO A 164 21.48 18.73 -16.19
C PRO A 164 22.94 19.13 -15.98
N GLN A 165 23.85 18.16 -16.15
CA GLN A 165 25.27 18.43 -16.31
C GLN A 165 25.47 19.32 -17.54
N GLU A 166 26.11 20.46 -17.35
CA GLU A 166 26.81 21.14 -18.44
C GLU A 166 28.27 20.66 -18.40
N GLU A 167 28.71 20.05 -19.50
CA GLU A 167 30.11 19.89 -19.89
C GLU A 167 30.74 21.24 -20.25
#